data_AF-A0A7S9KQE3-F1
#
_entry.id   AF-A0A7S9KQE3-F1
#
_cell.length_a   1.000
_cell.length_b   1.000
_cell.length_c   1.000
_cell.angle_alpha   90.00
_cell.angle_beta   90.00
_cell.angle_gamma   90.00
#
_symmetry.space_group_name_H-M   'P 1'
#
loop_
_entity.id
_entity.type
_entity.pdbx_description
1 polymer ?
#
loop_
_entity_poly.entity_id
_entity_poly.type
_entity_poly.pdbx_seq_one_letter_code
_entity_poly.pdbx_strand_id
1 'polypeptide(L)'
;MSDQAQRRIKAIGGQLQGSNPASSTRLPTINRVAGASSGLRAEGKVVIITGANSALGVGRAAAHQFAENGAKAVYICDFDESNLAAHKEEIGAAYPNVDIHPWQFDAADEASVKAVVDDALDRYGRLDVFFANAGITGLNTIFSDFTDEDFMEVLRTNTLSVFLAAKYAAPAMMKTSSQKPQSGGSIIGTASVAGIRSNAGPTPYSASKAAVVSLAQTVAYQLTGTNVRVNAICPGLIETGMTAPVYESARARGNEKKIGQLNPMKRGGQADEVARVALFLGSDESSYVNGQAWAVCGGLSAGLPFVPGKLG
;
A
#
# COMPACT_ATOMS: atom_id res chain seq x y z
N MET A 1 -4.84 28.37 -21.26
CA MET A 1 -3.96 28.21 -20.07
C MET A 1 -2.87 29.26 -20.17
N SER A 2 -2.60 30.01 -19.11
CA SER A 2 -1.50 30.98 -19.12
C SER A 2 -0.14 30.28 -19.27
N ASP A 3 0.83 30.96 -19.88
CA ASP A 3 2.20 30.43 -20.08
C ASP A 3 2.85 29.98 -18.76
N GLN A 4 2.52 30.66 -17.66
CA GLN A 4 3.02 30.33 -16.33
C GLN A 4 2.46 28.99 -15.82
N ALA A 5 1.17 28.70 -16.08
CA ALA A 5 0.57 27.42 -15.71
C ALA A 5 1.18 26.25 -16.51
N GLN A 6 1.44 26.45 -17.80
CA GLN A 6 2.08 25.44 -18.64
C GLN A 6 3.52 25.14 -18.19
N ARG A 7 4.30 26.16 -17.80
CA ARG A 7 5.66 25.98 -17.25
C ARG A 7 5.67 25.15 -15.97
N ARG A 8 4.71 25.39 -15.05
CA ARG A 8 4.57 24.62 -13.79
C ARG A 8 4.26 23.14 -14.07
N ILE A 9 3.35 22.85 -15.00
CA ILE A 9 2.99 21.47 -15.36
C ILE A 9 4.19 20.72 -15.96
N LYS A 10 4.96 21.39 -16.83
CA LYS A 10 6.15 20.78 -17.46
C LYS A 10 7.25 20.42 -16.43
N ALA A 11 7.40 21.23 -15.38
CA ALA A 11 8.38 20.97 -14.31
C ALA A 11 8.06 19.70 -13.50
N ILE A 12 6.77 19.42 -13.22
CA ILE A 12 6.36 18.21 -12.50
C ILE A 12 6.65 16.95 -13.34
N GLY A 13 6.40 17.00 -14.65
CA GLY A 13 6.67 15.87 -15.55
C GLY A 13 8.17 15.57 -15.73
N GLY A 14 9.03 16.57 -15.59
CA GLY A 14 10.50 16.41 -15.74
C GLY A 14 11.16 15.70 -14.56
N GLN A 15 10.56 15.72 -13.36
CA GLN A 15 11.13 15.08 -12.16
C GLN A 15 11.10 13.53 -12.21
N LEU A 16 10.37 12.94 -13.17
CA LEU A 16 10.15 11.49 -13.26
C LEU A 16 10.73 10.84 -14.52
N GLN A 17 11.44 11.59 -15.36
CA GLN A 17 12.06 11.02 -16.57
C GLN A 17 13.38 10.33 -16.20
N GLY A 18 13.28 9.05 -15.85
CA GLY A 18 14.40 8.17 -15.58
C GLY A 18 13.99 6.71 -15.60
N SER A 19 13.41 6.22 -16.71
CA SER A 19 13.23 4.79 -16.94
C SER A 19 14.26 4.29 -17.96
N ASN A 20 15.12 3.39 -17.53
CA ASN A 20 16.07 2.67 -18.39
C ASN A 20 15.37 1.39 -18.89
N PRO A 21 15.52 0.98 -20.17
CA PRO A 21 14.88 -0.21 -20.67
C PRO A 21 15.53 -1.48 -20.09
N ALA A 22 14.68 -2.46 -19.79
CA ALA A 22 15.04 -3.68 -19.08
C ALA A 22 15.99 -4.59 -19.87
N SER A 23 16.97 -5.14 -19.16
CA SER A 23 17.77 -6.32 -19.54
C SER A 23 17.38 -7.48 -18.62
N SER A 24 17.30 -8.69 -19.20
CA SER A 24 16.77 -9.93 -18.62
C SER A 24 17.38 -10.37 -17.29
N THR A 25 16.57 -11.07 -16.48
CA THR A 25 16.83 -11.80 -15.20
C THR A 25 16.82 -11.02 -13.88
N ARG A 26 16.71 -9.69 -13.88
CA ARG A 26 16.67 -8.89 -12.64
C ARG A 26 15.32 -8.20 -12.47
N LEU A 27 14.81 -8.16 -11.24
CA LEU A 27 13.63 -7.38 -10.89
C LEU A 27 13.82 -5.91 -11.34
N PRO A 28 12.75 -5.23 -11.82
CA PRO A 28 12.85 -3.84 -12.23
C PRO A 28 13.24 -2.96 -11.05
N THR A 29 13.97 -1.88 -11.30
CA THR A 29 14.32 -0.90 -10.25
C THR A 29 13.06 -0.25 -9.69
N ILE A 30 12.99 -0.06 -8.37
CA ILE A 30 11.94 0.74 -7.75
C ILE A 30 12.19 2.21 -8.08
N ASN A 31 11.21 2.87 -8.70
CA ASN A 31 11.25 4.30 -8.97
C ASN A 31 11.10 5.09 -7.66
N ARG A 32 12.24 5.43 -7.04
CA ARG A 32 12.28 6.27 -5.84
C ARG A 32 12.00 7.73 -6.20
N VAL A 33 11.05 8.35 -5.50
CA VAL A 33 10.65 9.74 -5.76
C VAL A 33 11.32 10.75 -4.83
N ALA A 34 12.01 10.27 -3.79
CA ALA A 34 12.74 11.07 -2.83
C ALA A 34 13.96 10.29 -2.31
N GLY A 35 14.88 11.01 -1.65
CA GLY A 35 16.02 10.40 -0.98
C GLY A 35 15.63 9.50 0.20
N ALA A 36 16.65 8.95 0.86
CA ALA A 36 16.49 8.22 2.11
C ALA A 36 15.87 9.10 3.21
N SER A 37 15.21 8.48 4.18
CA SER A 37 14.73 9.17 5.38
C SER A 37 15.92 9.74 6.18
N SER A 38 15.70 10.83 6.91
CA SER A 38 16.74 11.44 7.75
C SER A 38 17.13 10.63 8.98
N GLY A 39 16.42 9.54 9.29
CA GLY A 39 16.68 8.62 10.39
C GLY A 39 15.95 7.28 10.21
N LEU A 40 16.23 6.31 11.08
CA LEU A 40 15.62 4.98 11.06
C LEU A 40 14.21 5.01 11.66
N ARG A 41 13.19 5.06 10.80
CA ARG A 41 11.78 5.20 11.21
C ARG A 41 11.11 3.90 11.65
N ALA A 42 11.78 2.76 11.49
CA ALA A 42 11.28 1.43 11.80
C ALA A 42 12.28 0.61 12.63
N GLU A 43 13.22 1.26 13.30
CA GLU A 43 14.28 0.58 14.05
C GLU A 43 13.74 -0.48 15.02
N GLY A 44 14.20 -1.72 14.88
CA GLY A 44 13.83 -2.82 15.75
C GLY A 44 12.41 -3.37 15.57
N LYS A 45 11.61 -2.81 14.63
CA LYS A 45 10.21 -3.20 14.41
C LYS A 45 10.08 -4.49 13.59
N VAL A 46 9.08 -5.29 13.92
CA VAL A 46 8.66 -6.47 13.15
C VAL A 46 7.44 -6.10 12.30
N VAL A 47 7.56 -6.31 10.99
CA VAL A 47 6.62 -5.83 9.97
C VAL A 47 6.09 -7.00 9.15
N ILE A 48 4.77 -7.08 8.98
CA ILE A 48 4.12 -8.02 8.06
C ILE A 48 3.47 -7.24 6.92
N ILE A 49 3.70 -7.66 5.67
CA ILE A 49 3.17 -7.00 4.47
C ILE A 49 2.53 -8.06 3.56
N THR A 50 1.23 -7.94 3.29
CA THR A 50 0.54 -8.79 2.31
C THR A 50 0.47 -8.12 0.93
N GLY A 51 0.40 -8.91 -0.15
CA GLY A 51 0.42 -8.37 -1.52
C GLY A 51 1.81 -7.89 -1.95
N ALA A 52 2.86 -8.61 -1.53
CA ALA A 52 4.26 -8.22 -1.73
C ALA A 52 4.93 -8.84 -2.97
N ASN A 53 4.24 -9.69 -3.74
CA ASN A 53 4.85 -10.39 -4.87
C ASN A 53 5.05 -9.51 -6.11
N SER A 54 4.18 -8.53 -6.36
CA SER A 54 4.26 -7.73 -7.59
C SER A 54 5.59 -6.97 -7.69
N ALA A 55 6.31 -7.18 -8.80
CA ALA A 55 7.59 -6.53 -9.07
C ALA A 55 7.50 -4.99 -9.11
N LEU A 56 6.37 -4.41 -9.50
CA LEU A 56 6.14 -2.96 -9.47
C LEU A 56 5.18 -2.54 -8.34
N GLY A 57 4.93 -3.43 -7.39
CA GLY A 57 3.87 -3.28 -6.39
C GLY A 57 4.22 -2.36 -5.22
N VAL A 58 3.17 -1.84 -4.59
CA VAL A 58 3.26 -1.10 -3.33
C VAL A 58 3.81 -1.98 -2.20
N GLY A 59 3.44 -3.26 -2.13
CA GLY A 59 3.94 -4.18 -1.11
C GLY A 59 5.47 -4.35 -1.15
N ARG A 60 6.03 -4.55 -2.35
CA ARG A 60 7.49 -4.59 -2.55
C ARG A 60 8.16 -3.28 -2.16
N ALA A 61 7.61 -2.14 -2.60
CA ALA A 61 8.15 -0.82 -2.25
C ALA A 61 8.09 -0.56 -0.74
N ALA A 62 7.03 -0.99 -0.05
CA ALA A 62 6.91 -0.90 1.39
C ALA A 62 7.94 -1.78 2.11
N ALA A 63 8.18 -3.01 1.63
CA ALA A 63 9.20 -3.88 2.20
C ALA A 63 10.60 -3.24 2.15
N HIS A 64 10.95 -2.64 1.01
CA HIS A 64 12.18 -1.84 0.87
C HIS A 64 12.21 -0.64 1.82
N GLN A 65 11.11 0.11 1.94
CA GLN A 65 11.03 1.25 2.84
C GLN A 65 11.20 0.85 4.31
N PHE A 66 10.56 -0.23 4.78
CA PHE A 66 10.74 -0.69 6.16
C PHE A 66 12.15 -1.24 6.41
N ALA A 67 12.71 -2.00 5.47
CA ALA A 67 14.07 -2.52 5.59
C ALA A 67 15.14 -1.42 5.62
N GLU A 68 15.05 -0.44 4.70
CA GLU A 68 15.93 0.74 4.69
C GLU A 68 15.86 1.54 5.99
N ASN A 69 14.72 1.52 6.67
CA ASN A 69 14.47 2.27 7.89
C ASN A 69 14.69 1.44 9.17
N GLY A 70 15.46 0.35 9.08
CA GLY A 70 15.99 -0.37 10.23
C GLY A 70 15.04 -1.39 10.86
N ALA A 71 14.00 -1.83 10.15
CA ALA A 71 13.16 -2.93 10.62
C ALA A 71 14.01 -4.11 11.08
N LYS A 72 13.61 -4.77 12.17
CA LYS A 72 14.28 -6.00 12.62
C LYS A 72 13.95 -7.15 11.67
N ALA A 73 12.68 -7.25 11.27
CA ALA A 73 12.20 -8.28 10.39
C ALA A 73 11.06 -7.75 9.50
N VAL A 74 11.04 -8.21 8.24
CA VAL A 74 9.98 -7.92 7.28
C VAL A 74 9.49 -9.23 6.67
N TYR A 75 8.23 -9.57 6.95
CA TYR A 75 7.52 -10.65 6.28
C TYR A 75 6.92 -10.12 4.98
N ILE A 76 7.32 -10.71 3.87
CA ILE A 76 6.78 -10.43 2.53
C ILE A 76 5.84 -11.58 2.16
N CYS A 77 4.54 -11.28 2.16
CA CYS A 77 3.49 -12.27 2.05
C CYS A 77 2.66 -12.06 0.79
N ASP A 78 2.30 -13.14 0.11
CA ASP A 78 1.43 -13.09 -1.06
C ASP A 78 0.81 -14.45 -1.37
N PHE A 79 -0.29 -14.47 -2.12
CA PHE A 79 -0.91 -15.70 -2.61
C PHE A 79 -0.02 -16.39 -3.65
N ASP A 80 0.66 -15.58 -4.48
CA ASP A 80 1.60 -16.03 -5.49
C ASP A 80 3.05 -15.84 -5.02
N GLU A 81 3.90 -16.84 -5.21
CA GLU A 81 5.29 -16.82 -4.73
C GLU A 81 6.34 -16.47 -5.80
N SER A 82 5.95 -16.20 -7.05
CA SER A 82 6.82 -16.17 -8.23
C SER A 82 8.03 -15.24 -8.11
N ASN A 83 7.89 -14.14 -7.36
CA ASN A 83 8.94 -13.16 -7.12
C ASN A 83 9.35 -13.04 -5.64
N LEU A 84 8.70 -13.75 -4.70
CA LEU A 84 9.00 -13.60 -3.27
C LEU A 84 10.46 -13.96 -2.94
N ALA A 85 11.00 -15.02 -3.56
CA ALA A 85 12.40 -15.40 -3.40
C ALA A 85 13.35 -14.33 -3.94
N ALA A 86 13.06 -13.76 -5.11
CA ALA A 86 13.85 -12.69 -5.71
C ALA A 86 13.81 -11.39 -4.87
N HIS A 87 12.63 -11.05 -4.31
CA HIS A 87 12.50 -9.92 -3.39
C HIS A 87 13.29 -10.15 -2.10
N LYS A 88 13.27 -11.36 -1.54
CA LYS A 88 14.08 -11.71 -0.37
C LYS A 88 15.56 -11.48 -0.63
N GLU A 89 16.09 -12.01 -1.74
CA GLU A 89 17.49 -11.87 -2.11
C GLU A 89 17.87 -10.40 -2.32
N GLU A 90 17.06 -9.66 -3.09
CA GLU A 90 17.30 -8.24 -3.37
C GLU A 90 17.32 -7.39 -2.09
N ILE A 91 16.30 -7.53 -1.23
CA ILE A 91 16.17 -6.75 0.00
C ILE A 91 17.26 -7.17 0.99
N GLY A 92 17.52 -8.46 1.15
CA GLY A 92 18.56 -8.96 2.05
C GLY A 92 19.97 -8.52 1.65
N ALA A 93 20.26 -8.46 0.34
CA ALA A 93 21.53 -7.93 -0.15
C ALA A 93 21.68 -6.42 0.09
N ALA A 94 20.58 -5.66 -0.04
CA ALA A 94 20.58 -4.21 0.20
C ALA A 94 20.63 -3.84 1.70
N TYR A 95 20.01 -4.65 2.56
CA TYR A 95 19.86 -4.38 3.99
C TYR A 95 20.19 -5.64 4.84
N PRO A 96 21.48 -6.03 4.94
CA PRO A 96 21.91 -7.31 5.50
C PRO A 96 21.61 -7.50 7.00
N ASN A 97 21.20 -6.44 7.70
CA ASN A 97 20.83 -6.49 9.11
C ASN A 97 19.32 -6.72 9.36
N VAL A 98 18.54 -6.88 8.29
CA VAL A 98 17.09 -7.06 8.33
C VAL A 98 16.73 -8.50 7.96
N ASP A 99 15.97 -9.18 8.82
CA ASP A 99 15.51 -10.53 8.52
C ASP A 99 14.33 -10.47 7.53
N ILE A 100 14.50 -11.02 6.32
CA ILE A 100 13.43 -11.04 5.29
C ILE A 100 12.80 -12.44 5.19
N HIS A 101 11.50 -12.51 5.46
CA HIS A 101 10.74 -13.76 5.51
C HIS A 101 9.68 -13.82 4.40
N PRO A 102 9.93 -14.57 3.31
CA PRO A 102 8.91 -14.81 2.29
C PRO A 102 7.91 -15.87 2.76
N TRP A 103 6.62 -15.59 2.64
CA TRP A 103 5.54 -16.49 3.04
C TRP A 103 4.45 -16.52 1.97
N GLN A 104 4.17 -17.70 1.42
CA GLN A 104 3.07 -17.87 0.47
C GLN A 104 1.78 -18.21 1.21
N PHE A 105 0.77 -17.34 1.14
CA PHE A 105 -0.59 -17.63 1.60
C PHE A 105 -1.63 -16.64 1.04
N ASP A 106 -2.89 -17.06 1.02
CA ASP A 106 -4.01 -16.16 0.75
C ASP A 106 -4.28 -15.27 1.98
N ALA A 107 -4.18 -13.95 1.81
CA ALA A 107 -4.43 -13.01 2.90
C ALA A 107 -5.88 -13.04 3.45
N ALA A 108 -6.81 -13.67 2.74
CA ALA A 108 -8.18 -13.94 3.18
C ALA A 108 -8.36 -15.34 3.81
N ASP A 109 -7.29 -16.12 3.98
CA ASP A 109 -7.28 -17.37 4.75
C ASP A 109 -6.95 -17.11 6.22
N GLU A 110 -7.92 -17.38 7.09
CA GLU A 110 -7.84 -17.07 8.52
C GLU A 110 -6.72 -17.83 9.24
N ALA A 111 -6.54 -19.12 8.92
CA ALA A 111 -5.53 -19.96 9.56
C ALA A 111 -4.11 -19.48 9.21
N SER A 112 -3.88 -19.12 7.95
CA SER A 112 -2.58 -18.64 7.47
C SER A 112 -2.24 -17.25 8.02
N VAL A 113 -3.21 -16.33 8.08
CA VAL A 113 -3.00 -15.01 8.70
C VAL A 113 -2.66 -15.17 10.18
N LYS A 114 -3.32 -16.08 10.89
CA LYS A 114 -2.95 -16.39 12.28
C LYS A 114 -1.53 -16.96 12.36
N ALA A 115 -1.18 -17.91 11.50
CA ALA A 115 0.12 -18.58 11.53
C ALA A 115 1.30 -17.61 11.32
N VAL A 116 1.20 -16.63 10.40
CA VAL A 116 2.28 -15.65 10.19
C VAL A 116 2.41 -14.67 11.38
N VAL A 117 1.30 -14.34 12.04
CA VAL A 117 1.31 -13.51 13.25
C VAL A 117 1.92 -14.28 14.43
N ASP A 118 1.57 -15.56 14.58
CA ASP A 118 2.14 -16.42 15.61
C ASP A 118 3.66 -16.59 15.41
N ASP A 119 4.13 -16.85 14.19
CA ASP A 119 5.57 -16.97 13.91
C ASP A 119 6.35 -15.69 14.23
N ALA A 120 5.77 -14.52 13.97
CA ALA A 120 6.34 -13.24 14.39
C ALA A 120 6.47 -13.12 15.92
N LEU A 121 5.45 -13.54 16.67
CA LEU A 121 5.50 -13.58 18.13
C LEU A 121 6.50 -14.60 18.65
N ASP A 122 6.56 -15.79 18.07
CA ASP A 122 7.45 -16.87 18.53
C ASP A 122 8.93 -16.52 18.30
N ARG A 123 9.26 -15.91 17.15
CA ARG A 123 10.64 -15.53 16.82
C ARG A 123 11.12 -14.28 17.53
N TYR A 124 10.26 -13.27 17.62
CA TYR A 124 10.68 -11.92 18.00
C TYR A 124 10.04 -11.43 19.31
N GLY A 125 9.05 -12.16 19.85
CA GLY A 125 8.30 -11.75 21.02
C GLY A 125 7.49 -10.47 20.80
N ARG A 126 7.25 -10.08 19.53
CA ARG A 126 6.58 -8.83 19.15
C ARG A 126 6.06 -8.85 17.71
N LEU A 127 5.04 -8.03 17.48
CA LEU A 127 4.61 -7.54 16.17
C LEU A 127 4.36 -6.04 16.28
N ASP A 128 4.80 -5.23 15.30
CA ASP A 128 4.70 -3.76 15.37
C ASP A 128 3.88 -3.16 14.25
N VAL A 129 3.99 -3.72 13.04
CA VAL A 129 3.28 -3.22 11.86
C VAL A 129 2.67 -4.38 11.08
N PHE A 130 1.39 -4.25 10.72
CA PHE A 130 0.76 -5.11 9.73
C PHE A 130 0.19 -4.24 8.61
N PHE A 131 0.82 -4.27 7.44
CA PHE A 131 0.32 -3.63 6.23
C PHE A 131 -0.47 -4.63 5.39
N ALA A 132 -1.79 -4.64 5.60
CA ALA A 132 -2.75 -5.45 4.84
C ALA A 132 -2.96 -4.80 3.46
N ASN A 133 -2.04 -5.10 2.55
CA ASN A 133 -1.96 -4.48 1.22
C ASN A 133 -2.48 -5.37 0.09
N ALA A 134 -2.65 -6.68 0.31
CA ALA A 134 -3.26 -7.57 -0.68
C ALA A 134 -4.60 -7.03 -1.19
N GLY A 135 -4.84 -7.17 -2.50
CA GLY A 135 -6.09 -6.74 -3.11
C GLY A 135 -6.17 -6.98 -4.61
N ILE A 136 -7.40 -7.04 -5.12
CA ILE A 136 -7.74 -7.22 -6.54
C ILE A 136 -8.76 -6.18 -6.99
N THR A 137 -8.81 -5.90 -8.30
CA THR A 137 -9.80 -4.99 -8.90
C THR A 137 -11.13 -5.67 -9.23
N GLY A 138 -11.13 -7.00 -9.38
CA GLY A 138 -12.24 -7.75 -9.97
C GLY A 138 -12.34 -7.54 -11.49
N LEU A 139 -13.45 -8.00 -12.07
CA LEU A 139 -13.74 -7.85 -13.50
C LEU A 139 -14.02 -6.39 -13.88
N ASN A 140 -13.64 -6.01 -15.09
CA ASN A 140 -13.98 -4.71 -15.67
C ASN A 140 -15.20 -4.86 -16.58
N THR A 141 -16.39 -4.95 -15.98
CA THR A 141 -17.68 -5.11 -16.67
C THR A 141 -18.74 -4.14 -16.14
N ILE A 142 -19.91 -4.09 -16.80
CA ILE A 142 -21.06 -3.28 -16.39
C ILE A 142 -21.63 -3.85 -15.09
N PHE A 143 -22.11 -2.97 -14.20
CA PHE A 143 -22.54 -3.38 -12.85
C PHE A 143 -23.64 -4.45 -12.84
N SER A 144 -24.48 -4.52 -13.88
CA SER A 144 -25.55 -5.50 -14.05
C SER A 144 -25.07 -6.91 -14.37
N ASP A 145 -23.83 -7.04 -14.80
CA ASP A 145 -23.28 -8.28 -15.34
C ASP A 145 -22.39 -9.00 -14.31
N PHE A 146 -22.19 -8.41 -13.12
CA PHE A 146 -21.54 -9.10 -12.01
C PHE A 146 -22.50 -10.13 -11.42
N THR A 147 -21.97 -11.33 -11.22
CA THR A 147 -22.60 -12.32 -10.34
C THR A 147 -22.41 -11.94 -8.88
N ASP A 148 -23.17 -12.54 -7.97
CA ASP A 148 -22.91 -12.42 -6.54
C ASP A 148 -21.58 -13.07 -6.17
N GLU A 149 -21.15 -14.12 -6.84
CA GLU A 149 -19.81 -14.70 -6.65
C GLU A 149 -18.69 -13.72 -7.01
N ASP A 150 -18.79 -13.02 -8.15
CA ASP A 150 -17.80 -12.01 -8.55
C ASP A 150 -17.72 -10.88 -7.51
N PHE A 151 -18.89 -10.45 -7.02
CA PHE A 151 -18.97 -9.41 -6.01
C PHE A 151 -18.30 -9.87 -4.70
N MET A 152 -18.64 -11.07 -4.26
CA MET A 152 -18.16 -11.62 -3.00
C MET A 152 -16.68 -11.97 -3.03
N GLU A 153 -16.11 -12.40 -4.16
CA GLU A 153 -14.67 -12.66 -4.27
C GLU A 153 -13.84 -11.39 -4.09
N VAL A 154 -14.29 -10.26 -4.64
CA VAL A 154 -13.62 -8.97 -4.44
C VAL A 154 -13.69 -8.54 -2.97
N LEU A 155 -14.83 -8.72 -2.30
CA LEU A 155 -14.96 -8.43 -0.86
C LEU A 155 -14.12 -9.40 0.00
N ARG A 156 -14.08 -10.69 -0.35
CA ARG A 156 -13.25 -11.69 0.32
C ARG A 156 -11.79 -11.27 0.28
N THR A 157 -11.28 -10.96 -0.90
CA THR A 157 -9.87 -10.58 -1.03
C THR A 157 -9.57 -9.20 -0.42
N ASN A 158 -10.37 -8.17 -0.69
CA ASN A 158 -10.03 -6.79 -0.32
C ASN A 158 -10.44 -6.42 1.12
N THR A 159 -11.56 -6.95 1.62
CA THR A 159 -12.17 -6.54 2.89
C THR A 159 -11.87 -7.55 3.99
N LEU A 160 -12.13 -8.84 3.74
CA LEU A 160 -11.90 -9.88 4.75
C LEU A 160 -10.41 -9.97 5.13
N SER A 161 -9.48 -9.84 4.16
CA SER A 161 -8.04 -9.84 4.45
C SER A 161 -7.61 -8.75 5.45
N VAL A 162 -8.16 -7.53 5.34
CA VAL A 162 -7.87 -6.44 6.27
C VAL A 162 -8.49 -6.69 7.64
N PHE A 163 -9.72 -7.24 7.67
CA PHE A 163 -10.35 -7.64 8.92
C PHE A 163 -9.54 -8.71 9.65
N LEU A 164 -9.09 -9.76 8.96
CA LEU A 164 -8.29 -10.83 9.54
C LEU A 164 -6.93 -10.30 10.03
N ALA A 165 -6.28 -9.43 9.26
CA ALA A 165 -5.07 -8.75 9.71
C ALA A 165 -5.32 -8.02 11.04
N ALA A 166 -6.40 -7.24 11.16
CA ALA A 166 -6.73 -6.56 12.41
C ALA A 166 -7.05 -7.53 13.56
N LYS A 167 -7.84 -8.58 13.28
CA LYS A 167 -8.26 -9.60 14.24
C LYS A 167 -7.08 -10.27 14.95
N TYR A 168 -6.01 -10.60 14.22
CA TYR A 168 -4.85 -11.30 14.79
C TYR A 168 -3.72 -10.36 15.17
N ALA A 169 -3.46 -9.31 14.38
CA ALA A 169 -2.37 -8.39 14.66
C ALA A 169 -2.61 -7.57 15.92
N ALA A 170 -3.85 -7.12 16.20
CA ALA A 170 -4.10 -6.27 17.36
C ALA A 170 -3.79 -6.98 18.70
N PRO A 171 -4.27 -8.21 18.97
CA PRO A 171 -3.86 -8.96 20.17
C PRO A 171 -2.35 -9.21 20.24
N ALA A 172 -1.70 -9.50 19.11
CA ALA A 172 -0.25 -9.70 19.04
C ALA A 172 0.53 -8.42 19.37
N MET A 173 0.09 -7.27 18.85
CA MET A 173 0.68 -5.96 19.10
C MET A 173 0.52 -5.51 20.57
N MET A 174 -0.46 -6.05 21.29
CA MET A 174 -0.66 -5.79 22.72
C MET A 174 0.29 -6.60 23.63
N LYS A 175 0.94 -7.65 23.11
CA LYS A 175 1.92 -8.42 23.88
C LYS A 175 3.15 -7.56 24.15
N THR A 176 3.61 -7.59 25.40
CA THR A 176 4.84 -6.96 25.83
C THR A 176 5.94 -8.01 26.01
N SER A 177 7.18 -7.58 25.81
CA SER A 177 8.39 -8.38 25.99
C SER A 177 9.56 -7.48 26.40
N SER A 178 10.72 -8.06 26.69
CA SER A 178 11.94 -7.27 26.98
C SER A 178 12.33 -6.32 25.84
N GLN A 179 12.04 -6.71 24.60
CA GLN A 179 12.30 -5.90 23.40
C GLN A 179 11.16 -4.93 23.07
N LYS A 180 9.95 -5.18 23.59
CA LYS A 180 8.77 -4.34 23.39
C LYS A 180 8.06 -4.12 24.74
N PRO A 181 8.56 -3.20 25.58
CA PRO A 181 8.03 -3.02 26.93
C PRO A 181 6.63 -2.38 26.98
N GLN A 182 6.20 -1.72 25.90
CA GLN A 182 4.90 -1.05 25.79
C GLN A 182 4.03 -1.74 24.74
N SER A 183 2.74 -1.88 25.03
CA SER A 183 1.76 -2.32 24.04
C SER A 183 1.64 -1.27 22.93
N GLY A 184 1.29 -1.73 21.74
CA GLY A 184 0.93 -0.84 20.64
C GLY A 184 1.43 -1.33 19.29
N GLY A 185 1.02 -0.65 18.23
CA GLY A 185 1.38 -1.03 16.88
C GLY A 185 0.54 -0.30 15.85
N SER A 186 0.73 -0.66 14.58
CA SER A 186 0.03 -0.03 13.46
C SER A 186 -0.48 -1.06 12.47
N ILE A 187 -1.80 -1.10 12.30
CA ILE A 187 -2.48 -1.86 11.26
C ILE A 187 -2.84 -0.87 10.15
N ILE A 188 -2.43 -1.19 8.93
CA ILE A 188 -2.61 -0.33 7.77
C ILE A 188 -3.37 -1.14 6.71
N GLY A 189 -4.58 -0.72 6.38
CA GLY A 189 -5.35 -1.31 5.29
C GLY A 189 -5.15 -0.57 3.98
N THR A 190 -5.02 -1.28 2.86
CA THR A 190 -5.03 -0.66 1.54
C THR A 190 -6.47 -0.51 1.03
N ALA A 191 -7.00 0.71 1.16
CA ALA A 191 -8.25 1.15 0.55
C ALA A 191 -7.98 1.65 -0.90
N SER A 192 -8.69 2.69 -1.33
CA SER A 192 -8.49 3.39 -2.60
C SER A 192 -9.24 4.71 -2.58
N VAL A 193 -8.90 5.65 -3.48
CA VAL A 193 -9.81 6.77 -3.78
C VAL A 193 -11.21 6.29 -4.17
N ALA A 194 -11.36 5.08 -4.72
CA ALA A 194 -12.65 4.44 -5.00
C ALA A 194 -13.48 4.14 -3.74
N GLY A 195 -12.85 4.03 -2.58
CA GLY A 195 -13.52 3.84 -1.29
C GLY A 195 -13.99 5.13 -0.63
N ILE A 196 -13.49 6.29 -1.08
CA ILE A 196 -13.84 7.62 -0.52
C ILE A 196 -14.54 8.53 -1.54
N ARG A 197 -14.52 8.17 -2.82
CA ARG A 197 -15.16 8.86 -3.94
C ARG A 197 -15.67 7.82 -4.93
N SER A 198 -16.76 8.13 -5.65
CA SER A 198 -17.29 7.26 -6.69
C SER A 198 -16.45 7.28 -7.98
N ASN A 199 -16.66 6.29 -8.85
CA ASN A 199 -16.14 6.23 -10.22
C ASN A 199 -14.61 6.06 -10.38
N ALA A 200 -13.94 5.43 -9.40
CA ALA A 200 -12.51 5.12 -9.49
C ALA A 200 -12.21 3.61 -9.54
N GLY A 201 -13.22 2.79 -9.84
CA GLY A 201 -13.11 1.35 -10.07
C GLY A 201 -14.49 0.70 -10.23
N PRO A 202 -14.54 -0.61 -10.54
CA PRO A 202 -15.79 -1.36 -10.61
C PRO A 202 -16.59 -1.31 -9.30
N THR A 203 -17.90 -1.61 -9.37
CA THR A 203 -18.80 -1.54 -8.20
C THR A 203 -18.33 -2.40 -7.03
N PRO A 204 -17.96 -3.69 -7.20
CA PRO A 204 -17.45 -4.51 -6.08
C PRO A 204 -16.17 -3.94 -5.47
N TYR A 205 -15.26 -3.43 -6.33
CA TYR A 205 -14.02 -2.82 -5.87
C TYR A 205 -14.28 -1.60 -4.99
N SER A 206 -15.09 -0.66 -5.47
CA SER A 206 -15.42 0.57 -4.72
C SER A 206 -16.09 0.24 -3.38
N ALA A 207 -17.03 -0.71 -3.37
CA ALA A 207 -17.68 -1.19 -2.14
C ALA A 207 -16.68 -1.81 -1.16
N SER A 208 -15.82 -2.71 -1.64
CA SER A 208 -14.80 -3.35 -0.80
C SER A 208 -13.80 -2.36 -0.20
N LYS A 209 -13.38 -1.33 -0.95
CA LYS A 209 -12.43 -0.32 -0.47
C LYS A 209 -13.10 0.70 0.46
N ALA A 210 -14.40 0.97 0.31
CA ALA A 210 -15.18 1.73 1.29
C ALA A 210 -15.31 0.95 2.62
N ALA A 211 -15.51 -0.38 2.54
CA ALA A 211 -15.54 -1.24 3.73
C ALA A 211 -14.20 -1.22 4.49
N VAL A 212 -13.06 -1.20 3.79
CA VAL A 212 -11.73 -1.04 4.43
C VAL A 212 -11.62 0.29 5.21
N VAL A 213 -12.15 1.39 4.67
CA VAL A 213 -12.18 2.69 5.38
C VAL A 213 -13.03 2.59 6.64
N SER A 214 -14.22 1.98 6.54
CA SER A 214 -15.10 1.77 7.69
C SER A 214 -14.45 0.86 8.74
N LEU A 215 -13.77 -0.22 8.33
CA LEU A 215 -13.04 -1.12 9.23
C LEU A 215 -11.97 -0.36 10.02
N ALA A 216 -11.18 0.50 9.36
CA ALA A 216 -10.17 1.30 10.04
C ALA A 216 -10.78 2.20 11.13
N GLN A 217 -11.92 2.84 10.84
CA GLN A 217 -12.63 3.69 11.80
C GLN A 217 -13.21 2.87 12.95
N THR A 218 -13.96 1.80 12.65
CA THR A 218 -14.65 1.00 13.67
C THR A 218 -13.67 0.27 14.59
N VAL A 219 -12.64 -0.37 14.03
CA VAL A 219 -11.65 -1.12 14.82
C VAL A 219 -10.81 -0.18 15.69
N ALA A 220 -10.48 1.03 15.20
CA ALA A 220 -9.76 2.01 16.02
C ALA A 220 -10.48 2.35 17.33
N TYR A 221 -11.81 2.47 17.32
CA TYR A 221 -12.61 2.68 18.55
C TYR A 221 -12.61 1.45 19.45
N GLN A 222 -12.67 0.24 18.89
CA GLN A 222 -12.64 -1.00 19.66
C GLN A 222 -11.30 -1.24 20.36
N LEU A 223 -10.21 -0.65 19.84
CA LEU A 223 -8.86 -0.75 20.38
C LEU A 223 -8.49 0.41 21.34
N THR A 224 -9.49 1.09 21.90
CA THR A 224 -9.29 2.17 22.88
C THR A 224 -8.38 1.72 24.02
N GLY A 225 -7.36 2.52 24.34
CA GLY A 225 -6.42 2.26 25.43
C GLY A 225 -5.32 1.24 25.14
N THR A 226 -5.32 0.60 23.97
CA THR A 226 -4.32 -0.43 23.62
C THR A 226 -3.02 0.11 23.01
N ASN A 227 -3.05 1.38 22.56
CA ASN A 227 -2.01 2.02 21.74
C ASN A 227 -1.79 1.34 20.37
N VAL A 228 -2.71 0.49 19.94
CA VAL A 228 -2.77 -0.06 18.58
C VAL A 228 -3.59 0.88 17.70
N ARG A 229 -3.01 1.33 16.59
CA ARG A 229 -3.63 2.25 15.64
C ARG A 229 -4.06 1.48 14.40
N VAL A 230 -5.16 1.92 13.79
CA VAL A 230 -5.66 1.36 12.53
C VAL A 230 -5.96 2.49 11.57
N ASN A 231 -5.35 2.47 10.40
CA ASN A 231 -5.56 3.49 9.36
C ASN A 231 -5.73 2.84 7.99
N ALA A 232 -6.34 3.57 7.06
CA ALA A 232 -6.48 3.16 5.67
C ALA A 232 -5.69 4.10 4.76
N ILE A 233 -4.92 3.55 3.82
CA ILE A 233 -4.31 4.33 2.73
C ILE A 233 -5.25 4.24 1.53
N CYS A 234 -5.52 5.37 0.88
CA CYS A 234 -6.41 5.48 -0.28
C CYS A 234 -5.61 5.92 -1.52
N PRO A 235 -4.91 5.00 -2.21
CA PRO A 235 -4.17 5.35 -3.42
C PRO A 235 -5.08 5.80 -4.56
N GLY A 236 -4.56 6.72 -5.38
CA GLY A 236 -5.10 7.07 -6.70
C GLY A 236 -4.62 6.09 -7.78
N LEU A 237 -4.43 6.60 -9.00
CA LEU A 237 -3.79 5.83 -10.07
C LEU A 237 -2.27 5.81 -9.85
N ILE A 238 -1.75 4.66 -9.43
CA ILE A 238 -0.34 4.39 -9.15
C ILE A 238 0.18 3.44 -10.22
N GLU A 239 1.38 3.64 -10.75
CA GLU A 239 2.01 2.72 -11.70
C GLU A 239 2.52 1.48 -10.97
N THR A 240 1.81 0.36 -11.11
CA THR A 240 2.09 -0.93 -10.45
C THR A 240 1.73 -2.07 -11.39
N GLY A 241 1.99 -3.33 -11.00
CA GLY A 241 1.54 -4.48 -11.79
C GLY A 241 0.02 -4.50 -12.01
N MET A 242 -0.77 -4.07 -11.02
CA MET A 242 -2.24 -4.01 -11.11
C MET A 242 -2.73 -3.03 -12.17
N THR A 243 -2.02 -1.92 -12.39
CA THR A 243 -2.42 -0.83 -13.29
C THR A 243 -1.62 -0.81 -14.58
N ALA A 244 -0.60 -1.67 -14.73
CA ALA A 244 0.24 -1.76 -15.92
C ALA A 244 -0.56 -1.78 -17.23
N PRO A 245 -1.68 -2.53 -17.36
CA PRO A 245 -2.48 -2.52 -18.59
C PRO A 245 -3.03 -1.12 -18.96
N VAL A 246 -3.37 -0.28 -17.97
CA VAL A 246 -3.84 1.09 -18.19
C VAL A 246 -2.71 1.97 -18.75
N TYR A 247 -1.51 1.85 -18.18
CA TYR A 247 -0.33 2.61 -18.61
C TYR A 247 0.17 2.14 -19.98
N GLU A 248 0.24 0.84 -20.22
CA GLU A 248 0.60 0.25 -21.51
C GLU A 248 -0.38 0.65 -22.61
N SER A 249 -1.70 0.59 -22.34
CA SER A 249 -2.72 1.07 -23.27
C SER A 249 -2.59 2.57 -23.57
N ALA A 250 -2.23 3.37 -22.57
CA ALA A 250 -2.00 4.80 -22.77
C ALA A 250 -0.76 5.05 -23.62
N ARG A 251 0.34 4.33 -23.38
CA ARG A 251 1.58 4.37 -24.18
C ARG A 251 1.34 3.97 -25.62
N ALA A 252 0.69 2.83 -25.85
CA ALA A 252 0.37 2.32 -27.19
C ALA A 252 -0.46 3.31 -28.02
N ARG A 253 -1.33 4.10 -27.36
CA ARG A 253 -2.16 5.13 -28.00
C ARG A 253 -1.52 6.53 -28.04
N GLY A 254 -0.26 6.68 -27.63
CA GLY A 254 0.41 7.99 -27.54
C GLY A 254 -0.22 8.96 -26.53
N ASN A 255 -1.01 8.44 -25.58
CA ASN A 255 -1.80 9.20 -24.62
C ASN A 255 -1.24 9.12 -23.19
N GLU A 256 -0.01 8.64 -22.98
CA GLU A 256 0.61 8.54 -21.65
C GLU A 256 0.60 9.90 -20.91
N LYS A 257 0.78 11.01 -21.63
CA LYS A 257 0.68 12.37 -21.07
C LYS A 257 -0.69 12.73 -20.49
N LYS A 258 -1.74 11.94 -20.77
CA LYS A 258 -3.09 12.12 -20.21
C LYS A 258 -3.27 11.37 -18.88
N ILE A 259 -2.34 10.49 -18.50
CA ILE A 259 -2.36 9.83 -17.19
C ILE A 259 -2.23 10.91 -16.10
N GLY A 260 -3.15 10.89 -15.14
CA GLY A 260 -3.22 11.92 -14.10
C GLY A 260 -3.73 13.28 -14.58
N GLN A 261 -4.22 13.44 -15.81
CA GLN A 261 -4.70 14.75 -16.28
C GLN A 261 -5.78 15.39 -15.38
N LEU A 262 -6.53 14.56 -14.64
CA LEU A 262 -7.58 15.01 -13.72
C LEU A 262 -7.05 15.37 -12.33
N ASN A 263 -5.91 14.83 -11.89
CA ASN A 263 -5.37 15.17 -10.58
C ASN A 263 -4.57 16.48 -10.63
N PRO A 264 -4.57 17.29 -9.55
CA PRO A 264 -3.77 18.51 -9.44
C PRO A 264 -2.27 18.33 -9.75
N MET A 265 -1.69 17.17 -9.43
CA MET A 265 -0.29 16.87 -9.73
C MET A 265 -0.02 16.49 -11.20
N LYS A 266 -1.04 16.30 -12.04
CA LYS A 266 -0.93 16.03 -13.49
C LYS A 266 -0.06 14.82 -13.86
N ARG A 267 -0.04 13.80 -13.01
CA ARG A 267 0.72 12.56 -13.24
C ARG A 267 0.16 11.36 -12.48
N GLY A 268 0.59 10.17 -12.87
CA GLY A 268 0.43 8.97 -12.06
C GLY A 268 1.33 9.01 -10.82
N GLY A 269 0.89 8.32 -9.76
CA GLY A 269 1.73 8.07 -8.59
C GLY A 269 2.70 6.92 -8.82
N GLN A 270 3.72 6.82 -7.97
CA GLN A 270 4.67 5.70 -7.92
C GLN A 270 4.44 4.86 -6.66
N ALA A 271 4.78 3.56 -6.71
CA ALA A 271 4.63 2.66 -5.56
C ALA A 271 5.37 3.18 -4.30
N ASP A 272 6.54 3.80 -4.51
CA ASP A 272 7.35 4.43 -3.46
C ASP A 272 6.59 5.53 -2.68
N GLU A 273 5.72 6.30 -3.34
CA GLU A 273 4.94 7.35 -2.69
C GLU A 273 3.93 6.78 -1.69
N VAL A 274 3.29 5.67 -2.05
CA VAL A 274 2.34 4.97 -1.18
C VAL A 274 3.09 4.26 -0.04
N ALA A 275 4.22 3.62 -0.36
CA ALA A 275 5.08 2.95 0.60
C ALA A 275 5.63 3.90 1.69
N ARG A 276 5.97 5.14 1.34
CA ARG A 276 6.42 6.15 2.32
C ARG A 276 5.31 6.59 3.29
N VAL A 277 4.06 6.61 2.83
CA VAL A 277 2.90 6.83 3.72
C VAL A 277 2.68 5.62 4.62
N ALA A 278 2.83 4.39 4.09
CA ALA A 278 2.79 3.18 4.92
C ALA A 278 3.90 3.19 5.99
N LEU A 279 5.12 3.59 5.63
CA LEU A 279 6.22 3.77 6.58
C LEU A 279 5.89 4.81 7.67
N PHE A 280 5.36 5.98 7.29
CA PHE A 280 4.93 6.98 8.26
C PHE A 280 3.84 6.44 9.20
N LEU A 281 2.82 5.78 8.65
CA LEU A 281 1.74 5.19 9.45
C LEU A 281 2.26 4.05 10.33
N GLY A 282 3.30 3.33 9.91
CA GLY A 282 3.97 2.27 10.69
C GLY A 282 4.98 2.78 11.72
N SER A 283 5.44 4.03 11.61
CA SER A 283 6.41 4.64 12.52
C SER A 283 5.74 5.29 13.73
N ASP A 284 6.56 5.74 14.68
CA ASP A 284 6.09 6.43 15.90
C ASP A 284 5.69 7.88 15.63
N GLU A 285 6.07 8.42 14.48
CA GLU A 285 5.70 9.78 14.05
C GLU A 285 4.19 9.93 13.80
N SER A 286 3.49 8.82 13.57
CA SER A 286 2.04 8.79 13.42
C SER A 286 1.32 8.36 14.71
N SER A 287 1.97 8.48 15.88
CA SER A 287 1.42 8.09 17.20
C SER A 287 0.04 8.67 17.53
N TYR A 288 -0.36 9.78 16.90
CA TYR A 288 -1.68 10.39 17.07
C TYR A 288 -2.57 10.35 15.81
N VAL A 289 -2.22 9.52 14.83
CA VAL A 289 -3.02 9.27 13.62
C VAL A 289 -3.70 7.91 13.75
N ASN A 290 -5.02 7.92 13.96
CA ASN A 290 -5.82 6.72 14.16
C ASN A 290 -7.21 6.86 13.54
N GLY A 291 -7.72 5.79 12.93
CA GLY A 291 -9.03 5.74 12.26
C GLY A 291 -9.14 6.60 10.99
N GLN A 292 -8.02 6.96 10.36
CA GLN A 292 -8.01 7.90 9.23
C GLN A 292 -7.90 7.22 7.86
N ALA A 293 -8.51 7.83 6.85
CA ALA A 293 -8.39 7.47 5.44
C ALA A 293 -7.46 8.45 4.70
N TRP A 294 -6.22 8.04 4.44
CA TRP A 294 -5.16 8.88 3.87
C TRP A 294 -5.14 8.81 2.35
N ALA A 295 -5.64 9.85 1.69
CA ALA A 295 -5.61 9.93 0.23
C ALA A 295 -4.19 10.16 -0.31
N VAL A 296 -3.70 9.23 -1.15
CA VAL A 296 -2.39 9.32 -1.83
C VAL A 296 -2.65 9.29 -3.34
N CYS A 297 -3.15 10.41 -3.87
CA CYS A 297 -3.73 10.45 -5.21
C CYS A 297 -3.38 11.68 -6.05
N GLY A 298 -2.34 12.42 -5.63
CA GLY A 298 -1.95 13.67 -6.29
C GLY A 298 -3.04 14.75 -6.28
N GLY A 299 -3.94 14.70 -5.29
CA GLY A 299 -5.05 15.63 -5.10
C GLY A 299 -6.35 15.26 -5.82
N LEU A 300 -6.44 14.10 -6.49
CA LEU A 300 -7.62 13.71 -7.27
C LEU A 300 -8.94 13.75 -6.45
N SER A 301 -8.90 13.30 -5.18
CA SER A 301 -10.09 13.23 -4.32
C SER A 301 -10.39 14.53 -3.56
N ALA A 302 -9.53 15.55 -3.67
CA ALA A 302 -9.57 16.74 -2.83
C ALA A 302 -10.60 17.78 -3.26
N GLY A 303 -11.19 17.66 -4.46
CA GLY A 303 -12.09 18.69 -4.99
C GLY A 303 -13.19 18.14 -5.89
N LEU A 304 -14.15 19.03 -6.18
CA LEU A 304 -15.16 18.86 -7.22
C LEU A 304 -14.54 19.05 -8.61
N PRO A 305 -15.27 18.72 -9.71
CA PRO A 305 -14.79 19.00 -11.05
C PRO A 305 -14.29 20.44 -11.20
N PHE A 306 -13.04 20.58 -11.65
CA PHE A 306 -12.36 21.87 -11.78
C PHE A 306 -11.76 21.98 -13.18
N VAL A 307 -11.89 23.16 -13.80
CA VAL A 307 -11.27 23.49 -15.09
C VAL A 307 -10.00 24.31 -14.84
N PRO A 308 -8.80 23.77 -15.12
CA PRO A 308 -7.55 24.49 -14.93
C PRO A 308 -7.48 25.83 -15.69
N GLY A 309 -7.05 26.88 -15.00
CA GLY A 309 -6.81 28.21 -15.59
C GLY A 309 -8.02 29.14 -15.70
N LYS A 310 -9.12 28.86 -14.98
CA LYS A 310 -10.26 29.78 -14.83
C LYS A 310 -10.13 30.76 -13.66
N LEU A 311 -9.28 30.46 -12.68
CA LEU A 311 -8.83 31.43 -11.69
C LEU A 311 -7.57 32.08 -12.28
N GLY A 312 -7.62 33.40 -12.50
CA GLY A 312 -6.63 34.19 -13.23
C GLY A 312 -5.18 33.97 -12.80
#